data_AF-A0A163V2S8-F1
#
_entry.id   AF-A0A163V2S8-F1
#
_cell.length_a   1.000
_cell.length_b   1.000
_cell.length_c   1.000
_cell.angle_alpha   90.00
_cell.angle_beta   90.00
_cell.angle_gamma   90.00
#
_symmetry.space_group_name_H-M   'P 1'
#
loop_
_entity.id
_entity.type
_entity.pdbx_description
1 polymer ?
#
loop_
_entity_poly.entity_id
_entity_poly.type
_entity_poly.pdbx_seq_one_letter_code
_entity_poly.pdbx_strand_id
1 'polypeptide(L)'
;MTSLVSIGAAQLKVIGLNPQHVSQASETRVPGRATFTGMDYQLTGIGERSARLEVLTLPFVFGGMDALGWLQTQHTAQLPVLYLRLGANLAADNLGLVVIRELYMDEDRFHPFTGRGRSLNAEIGLVFV
;
A
#
# COMPACT_ATOMS: atom_id res chain seq x y z
N MET A 1 -7.05 18.14 8.18
CA MET A 1 -7.65 16.92 7.59
C MET A 1 -6.83 15.71 8.01
N THR A 2 -7.49 14.64 8.46
CA THR A 2 -6.86 13.42 8.99
C THR A 2 -6.30 12.55 7.87
N SER A 3 -5.13 11.96 8.10
CA SER A 3 -4.54 10.95 7.19
C SER A 3 -5.27 9.62 7.41
N LEU A 4 -5.69 8.97 6.32
CA LEU A 4 -6.32 7.65 6.38
C LEU A 4 -5.26 6.55 6.39
N VAL A 5 -4.23 6.74 5.59
CA VAL A 5 -3.09 5.84 5.45
C VAL A 5 -1.82 6.66 5.35
N SER A 6 -0.70 6.15 5.85
CA SER A 6 0.62 6.73 5.67
C SER A 6 1.63 5.62 5.35
N ILE A 7 2.40 5.84 4.30
CA ILE A 7 3.48 4.98 3.83
C ILE A 7 4.76 5.83 3.89
N GLY A 8 5.48 5.73 5.00
CA GLY A 8 6.55 6.66 5.35
C GLY A 8 6.08 8.12 5.28
N ALA A 9 6.76 8.94 4.47
CA ALA A 9 6.42 10.34 4.25
C ALA A 9 5.14 10.56 3.41
N ALA A 10 4.68 9.56 2.66
CA ALA A 10 3.49 9.69 1.84
C ALA A 10 2.23 9.59 2.71
N GLN A 11 1.49 10.70 2.82
CA GLN A 11 0.23 10.77 3.56
C GLN A 11 -0.95 10.70 2.60
N LEU A 12 -1.74 9.64 2.71
CA LEU A 12 -2.94 9.43 1.90
C LEU A 12 -4.18 9.92 2.66
N LYS A 13 -4.97 10.75 2.00
CA LYS A 13 -6.05 11.57 2.58
C LYS A 13 -7.22 11.60 1.61
N VAL A 14 -8.42 11.87 2.13
CA VAL A 14 -9.62 12.04 1.30
C VAL A 14 -9.43 13.13 0.25
N ILE A 15 -8.83 14.26 0.64
CA ILE A 15 -8.41 15.32 -0.29
C ILE A 15 -6.90 15.20 -0.51
N GLY A 16 -6.50 15.03 -1.76
CA GLY A 16 -5.15 14.72 -2.16
C GLY A 16 -5.13 13.36 -2.86
N LEU A 17 -4.47 12.38 -2.25
CA LEU A 17 -4.38 11.01 -2.76
C LEU A 17 -5.30 10.09 -1.95
N ASN A 18 -6.48 9.77 -2.50
CA ASN A 18 -7.55 9.13 -1.77
C ASN A 18 -7.51 7.59 -1.90
N PRO A 19 -7.29 6.83 -0.81
CA PRO A 19 -7.40 5.36 -0.84
C PRO A 19 -8.84 4.92 -1.13
N GLN A 20 -9.03 4.19 -2.22
CA GLN A 20 -10.31 3.60 -2.62
C GLN A 20 -10.48 2.19 -2.06
N HIS A 21 -9.41 1.40 -2.10
CA HIS A 21 -9.42 0.01 -1.69
C HIS A 21 -8.10 -0.37 -1.02
N VAL A 22 -8.20 -1.22 0.02
CA VAL A 22 -7.05 -1.78 0.73
C VAL A 22 -7.29 -3.28 0.92
N SER A 23 -6.43 -4.10 0.36
CA SER A 23 -6.42 -5.54 0.58
C SER A 23 -5.13 -5.95 1.29
N GLN A 24 -5.21 -7.02 2.10
CA GLN A 24 -4.09 -7.59 2.82
C GLN A 24 -4.10 -9.10 2.63
N ALA A 25 -2.91 -9.66 2.42
CA ALA A 25 -2.70 -11.10 2.34
C ALA A 25 -1.54 -11.48 3.25
N SER A 26 -1.65 -12.66 3.87
CA SER A 26 -0.59 -13.23 4.69
C SER A 26 -0.60 -14.73 4.55
N GLU A 27 0.59 -15.31 4.47
CA GLU A 27 0.78 -16.75 4.43
C GLU A 27 1.40 -17.24 5.74
N THR A 28 1.03 -18.43 6.18
CA THR A 28 1.72 -19.17 7.26
C THR A 28 2.09 -20.55 6.75
N ARG A 29 3.33 -20.99 7.01
CA ARG A 29 3.85 -22.25 6.47
C ARG A 29 3.61 -23.38 7.46
N VAL A 30 2.70 -24.27 7.08
CA VAL A 30 2.29 -25.44 7.88
C VAL A 30 2.45 -26.73 7.06
N PRO A 31 3.69 -27.14 6.75
CA PRO A 31 3.93 -28.40 6.04
C PRO A 31 3.36 -29.59 6.80
N GLY A 32 2.64 -30.44 6.08
CA GLY A 32 2.11 -31.71 6.59
C GLY A 32 2.97 -32.88 6.13
N ARG A 33 3.22 -33.82 7.03
CA ARG A 33 3.86 -35.11 6.75
C ARG A 33 2.93 -36.25 7.13
N ALA A 34 2.71 -37.18 6.21
CA ALA A 34 1.98 -38.41 6.53
C ALA A 34 2.79 -39.29 7.49
N THR A 35 2.12 -39.80 8.52
CA THR A 35 2.64 -40.70 9.56
C THR A 35 1.72 -41.91 9.68
N PHE A 36 2.16 -42.94 10.41
CA PHE A 36 1.36 -44.15 10.62
C PHE A 36 0.02 -43.89 11.37
N THR A 37 -0.07 -42.79 12.10
CA THR A 37 -1.26 -42.41 12.88
C THR A 37 -2.11 -41.32 12.23
N GLY A 38 -1.70 -40.79 11.06
CA GLY A 38 -2.41 -39.71 10.36
C GLY A 38 -1.47 -38.66 9.76
N MET A 39 -1.94 -37.41 9.66
CA MET A 39 -1.12 -36.28 9.22
C MET A 39 -0.52 -35.55 10.41
N ASP A 40 0.79 -35.34 10.40
CA ASP A 40 1.49 -34.49 11.35
C ASP A 40 1.82 -33.15 10.69
N TYR A 41 1.63 -32.04 11.40
CA TYR A 41 1.80 -30.69 10.87
C TYR A 41 2.81 -29.93 11.71
N GLN A 42 3.82 -29.37 11.06
CA GLN A 42 4.85 -28.58 11.73
C GLN A 42 4.70 -27.11 11.37
N LEU A 43 4.66 -26.24 12.39
CA LEU A 43 4.73 -24.79 12.18
C LEU A 43 6.18 -24.43 11.82
N THR A 44 6.39 -23.94 10.59
CA THR A 44 7.74 -23.59 10.07
C THR A 44 7.97 -22.10 9.92
N GLY A 45 7.01 -21.29 10.40
CA GLY A 45 7.09 -19.84 10.41
C GLY A 45 6.05 -19.16 9.52
N ILE A 46 6.16 -17.84 9.46
CA ILE A 46 5.28 -16.98 8.67
C ILE A 46 5.86 -16.88 7.25
N GLY A 47 4.98 -16.96 6.25
CA GLY A 47 5.32 -16.76 4.85
C GLY A 47 5.29 -15.27 4.49
N GLU A 48 5.07 -14.97 3.22
CA GLU A 48 4.99 -13.57 2.79
C GLU A 48 3.73 -12.91 3.35
N ARG A 49 3.87 -11.66 3.80
CA ARG A 49 2.76 -10.77 4.09
C ARG A 49 2.83 -9.61 3.11
N SER A 50 1.70 -9.30 2.47
CA SER A 50 1.58 -8.25 1.49
C SER A 50 0.31 -7.45 1.68
N ALA A 51 0.31 -6.23 1.15
CA ALA A 51 -0.88 -5.39 1.08
C ALA A 51 -0.94 -4.72 -0.29
N ARG A 52 -2.15 -4.49 -0.80
CA ARG A 52 -2.37 -3.70 -2.02
C ARG A 52 -3.26 -2.51 -1.67
N LEU A 53 -2.88 -1.34 -2.16
CA LEU A 53 -3.71 -0.14 -2.07
C LEU A 53 -4.04 0.36 -3.46
N GLU A 54 -5.30 0.67 -3.68
CA GLU A 54 -5.77 1.39 -4.85
C GLU A 54 -6.11 2.81 -4.42
N VAL A 55 -5.56 3.78 -5.14
CA VAL A 55 -5.71 5.20 -4.83
C VAL A 55 -6.17 5.95 -6.07
N LEU A 56 -6.99 6.97 -5.84
CA LEU A 56 -7.51 7.85 -6.88
C LEU A 56 -7.26 9.29 -6.49
N THR A 57 -6.86 10.11 -7.46
CA THR A 57 -6.76 11.55 -7.29
C THR A 57 -7.19 12.30 -8.54
N LEU A 58 -7.63 13.54 -8.32
CA LEU A 58 -7.90 14.52 -9.37
C LEU A 58 -6.89 15.67 -9.16
N PRO A 59 -5.71 15.66 -9.81
CA PRO A 59 -4.59 16.54 -9.45
C PRO A 59 -4.94 18.04 -9.48
N PHE A 60 -5.79 18.47 -10.40
CA PHE A 60 -6.19 19.87 -10.55
C PHE A 60 -7.31 20.31 -9.59
N VAL A 61 -7.96 19.37 -8.91
CA VAL A 61 -9.05 19.64 -7.96
C VAL A 61 -8.59 19.44 -6.53
N PHE A 62 -7.91 18.32 -6.26
CA PHE A 62 -7.55 17.90 -4.91
C PHE A 62 -6.04 17.92 -4.65
N GLY A 63 -5.20 18.10 -5.67
CA GLY A 63 -3.75 17.99 -5.53
C GLY A 63 -3.31 16.53 -5.35
N GLY A 64 -2.49 16.24 -4.35
CA GLY A 64 -2.07 14.86 -4.02
C GLY A 64 -0.85 14.33 -4.79
N MET A 65 -0.33 15.09 -5.76
CA MET A 65 0.87 14.72 -6.52
C MET A 65 2.13 14.63 -5.64
N ASP A 66 2.22 15.40 -4.56
CA ASP A 66 3.36 15.35 -3.65
C ASP A 66 3.44 14.01 -2.91
N ALA A 67 2.29 13.49 -2.45
CA ALA A 67 2.22 12.17 -1.82
C ALA A 67 2.62 11.07 -2.80
N LEU A 68 2.20 11.19 -4.06
CA LEU A 68 2.60 10.29 -5.12
C LEU A 68 4.11 10.38 -5.43
N GLY A 69 4.68 11.58 -5.45
CA GLY A 69 6.13 11.78 -5.59
C GLY A 69 6.93 11.13 -4.46
N TRP A 70 6.43 11.18 -3.22
CA TRP A 70 7.02 10.44 -2.10
C TRP A 70 6.96 8.93 -2.29
N LEU A 71 5.83 8.39 -2.76
CA LEU A 71 5.70 6.95 -3.07
C LEU A 71 6.68 6.52 -4.15
N GLN A 72 6.81 7.29 -5.23
CA GLN A 72 7.79 7.04 -6.30
C GLN A 72 9.23 7.07 -5.78
N THR A 73 9.55 8.05 -4.94
CA THR A 73 10.89 8.20 -4.35
C THR A 73 11.21 7.01 -3.44
N GLN A 74 10.28 6.61 -2.57
CA GLN A 74 10.45 5.47 -1.67
C GLN A 74 10.57 4.14 -2.44
N HIS A 75 9.78 3.99 -3.51
CA HIS A 75 9.83 2.82 -4.38
C HIS A 75 11.17 2.69 -5.11
N THR A 76 11.63 3.77 -5.76
CA THR A 76 12.90 3.78 -6.49
C THR A 76 14.10 3.62 -5.57
N ALA A 77 14.06 4.18 -4.37
CA ALA A 77 15.10 4.04 -3.36
C ALA A 77 15.01 2.73 -2.55
N GLN A 78 13.99 1.89 -2.77
CA GLN A 78 13.75 0.64 -2.06
C GLN A 78 13.78 0.78 -0.52
N LEU A 79 13.27 1.92 -0.02
CA LEU A 79 13.36 2.24 1.39
C LEU A 79 12.31 1.44 2.20
N PRO A 80 12.71 0.75 3.29
CA PRO A 80 11.76 0.24 4.25
C PRO A 80 11.15 1.41 5.02
N VAL A 81 9.83 1.56 4.93
CA VAL A 81 9.09 2.66 5.55
C VAL A 81 7.97 2.14 6.44
N LEU A 82 7.57 2.94 7.43
CA LEU A 82 6.45 2.59 8.31
C LEU A 82 5.14 2.62 7.54
N TYR A 83 4.32 1.60 7.76
CA TYR A 83 2.95 1.54 7.27
C TYR A 83 1.97 1.81 8.42
N LEU A 84 1.37 2.99 8.40
CA LEU A 84 0.39 3.42 9.38
C LEU A 84 -0.98 3.49 8.72
N ARG A 85 -2.01 3.01 9.41
CA ARG A 85 -3.40 3.10 8.94
C ARG A 85 -4.31 3.56 10.08
N LEU A 86 -5.30 4.37 9.74
CA LEU A 86 -6.35 4.73 10.68
C LEU A 86 -7.17 3.47 11.03
N GLY A 87 -7.15 3.09 12.30
CA GLY A 87 -7.85 1.95 12.85
C GLY A 87 -9.31 2.23 13.17
N ALA A 88 -10.04 1.21 13.63
CA ALA A 88 -11.46 1.32 14.01
C ALA A 88 -11.69 2.26 15.19
N ASN A 89 -10.69 2.44 16.04
CA ASN A 89 -10.67 3.36 17.19
C ASN A 89 -10.35 4.81 16.80
N LEU A 90 -10.23 5.13 15.50
CA LEU A 90 -9.81 6.44 14.98
C LEU A 90 -8.40 6.87 15.42
N ALA A 91 -7.58 5.92 15.89
CA ALA A 91 -6.17 6.11 16.14
C ALA A 91 -5.33 5.50 15.01
N ALA A 92 -4.08 5.93 14.88
CA ALA A 92 -3.16 5.35 13.91
C ALA A 92 -2.62 4.01 14.43
N ASP A 93 -2.95 2.93 13.73
CA ASP A 93 -2.36 1.62 13.96
C ASP A 93 -1.06 1.50 13.16
N ASN A 94 0.02 1.12 13.85
CA ASN A 94 1.27 0.77 13.21
C ASN A 94 1.24 -0.69 12.78
N LEU A 95 1.22 -0.93 11.47
CA LEU A 95 1.11 -2.27 10.90
C LEU A 95 2.48 -2.93 10.66
N GLY A 96 3.56 -2.18 10.77
CA GLY A 96 4.94 -2.63 10.61
C GLY A 96 5.72 -1.85 9.55
N LEU A 97 6.90 -2.36 9.23
CA LEU A 97 7.72 -1.85 8.12
C LEU A 97 7.30 -2.53 6.82
N VAL A 98 7.24 -1.74 5.76
CA VAL A 98 6.93 -2.21 4.41
C VAL A 98 7.90 -1.64 3.39
N VAL A 99 8.09 -2.36 2.30
CA VAL A 99 8.73 -1.87 1.09
C VAL A 99 7.69 -1.85 -0.03
N ILE A 100 7.72 -0.81 -0.86
CA ILE A 100 6.87 -0.72 -2.06
C ILE A 100 7.49 -1.63 -3.12
N ARG A 101 6.86 -2.80 -3.34
CA ARG A 101 7.27 -3.77 -4.36
C ARG A 101 6.83 -3.35 -5.76
N GLU A 102 5.60 -2.86 -5.88
CA GLU A 102 4.98 -2.51 -7.16
C GLU A 102 4.30 -1.14 -7.03
N LEU A 103 4.50 -0.28 -8.03
CA LEU A 103 3.80 0.98 -8.15
C LEU A 103 3.31 1.12 -9.59
N TYR A 104 2.00 0.95 -9.79
CA TYR A 104 1.33 1.18 -11.06
C TYR A 104 0.63 2.53 -11.04
N MET A 105 0.68 3.26 -12.15
CA MET A 105 0.03 4.56 -12.30
C MET A 105 -0.62 4.64 -13.66
N ASP A 106 -1.86 5.12 -13.65
CA ASP A 106 -2.67 5.34 -14.82
C ASP A 106 -3.21 6.76 -14.81
N GLU A 107 -2.91 7.51 -15.86
CA GLU A 107 -3.28 8.92 -15.99
C GLU A 107 -4.26 9.11 -17.15
N ASP A 108 -5.38 9.73 -16.81
CA ASP A 108 -6.50 9.92 -17.72
C ASP A 108 -6.79 11.39 -17.95
N ARG A 109 -7.33 11.69 -19.13
CA ARG A 109 -7.86 13.02 -19.51
C ARG A 109 -6.83 14.13 -19.31
N PHE A 110 -5.71 14.02 -20.03
CA PHE A 110 -4.61 14.98 -19.95
C PHE A 110 -5.06 16.44 -20.10
N HIS A 111 -4.52 17.30 -19.24
CA HIS A 111 -4.73 18.73 -19.32
C HIS A 111 -3.80 19.33 -20.39
N PRO A 112 -4.34 20.12 -21.35
CA PRO A 112 -3.62 20.49 -22.58
C PRO A 112 -2.37 21.36 -22.34
N PHE A 113 -2.34 22.15 -21.27
CA PHE A 113 -1.22 23.06 -21.00
C PHE A 113 -0.17 22.53 -20.01
N THR A 114 -0.47 21.44 -19.30
CA THR A 114 0.39 20.93 -18.22
C THR A 114 0.88 19.50 -18.47
N GLY A 115 0.27 18.78 -19.42
CA GLY A 115 0.66 17.41 -19.77
C GLY A 115 0.40 16.38 -18.66
N ARG A 116 -0.37 16.72 -17.63
CA ARG A 116 -0.76 15.81 -16.54
C ARG A 116 -2.20 15.34 -16.69
N GLY A 117 -2.47 14.09 -16.31
CA GLY A 117 -3.81 13.55 -16.21
C GLY A 117 -4.69 14.40 -15.29
N ARG A 118 -5.95 14.61 -15.67
CA ARG A 118 -6.97 15.21 -14.79
C ARG A 118 -7.53 14.22 -13.79
N SER A 119 -7.42 12.93 -14.11
CA SER A 119 -7.68 11.82 -13.20
C SER A 119 -6.44 10.95 -13.17
N LEU A 120 -6.09 10.46 -11.98
CA LEU A 120 -4.96 9.56 -11.79
C LEU A 120 -5.39 8.45 -10.85
N ASN A 121 -5.25 7.22 -11.33
CA ASN A 121 -5.40 6.01 -10.53
C ASN A 121 -4.01 5.42 -10.30
N ALA A 122 -3.74 4.96 -9.10
CA ALA A 122 -2.50 4.25 -8.82
C ALA A 122 -2.77 3.02 -7.96
N GLU A 123 -1.97 1.99 -8.19
CA GLU A 123 -2.00 0.76 -7.41
C GLU A 123 -0.63 0.53 -6.79
N ILE A 124 -0.62 0.30 -5.50
CA ILE A 124 0.58 0.22 -4.67
C ILE A 124 0.62 -1.16 -4.05
N GLY A 125 1.58 -1.98 -4.48
CA GLY A 125 1.89 -3.28 -3.89
C GLY A 125 2.95 -3.13 -2.81
N LEU A 126 2.61 -3.50 -1.58
CA LEU A 126 3.47 -3.47 -0.41
C LEU A 126 3.83 -4.88 0.04
N VAL A 127 5.07 -5.07 0.48
CA VAL A 127 5.53 -6.28 1.15
C VAL A 127 6.06 -5.90 2.53
N PHE A 128 5.66 -6.65 3.55
CA PHE A 128 6.12 -6.42 4.92
C PHE A 128 7.53 -7.02 5.12
N VAL A 129 8.37 -6.32 5.86
CA VAL A 129 9.76 -6.69 6.17
C VAL A 129 9.94 -6.95 7.65
#